data_AF-A0A1T3AGY7-F1
#
_entry.id   AF-A0A1T3AGY7-F1
#
_cell.length_a   1.000
_cell.length_b   1.000
_cell.length_c   1.000
_cell.angle_alpha   90.00
_cell.angle_beta   90.00
_cell.angle_gamma   90.00
#
_symmetry.space_group_name_H-M   'P 1'
#
loop_
_entity.id
_entity.type
_entity.pdbx_description
1 polymer ?
#
loop_
_entity_poly.entity_id
_entity_poly.type
_entity_poly.pdbx_seq_one_letter_code
_entity_poly.pdbx_strand_id
1 'polypeptide(L)'
;MSDLYASMDRYELGKLLGNEFDRLEDPENRGFLTVEFLGYIAMGMAGNKFTSSDQVLALEVLKRGGFTASLDLDDKGERNGKFDRQDIRAYMDAMLREHEVTTAGADAR
;
A
#
# COMPACT_ATOMS: atom_id res chain seq x y z
N MET A 1 -7.64 -13.04 -11.78
CA MET A 1 -7.10 -11.74 -11.33
C MET A 1 -5.59 -11.82 -11.41
N SER A 2 -4.91 -10.72 -11.77
CA SER A 2 -3.45 -10.69 -11.96
C SER A 2 -2.71 -10.79 -10.63
N ASP A 3 -1.65 -11.61 -10.57
CA ASP A 3 -0.76 -11.79 -9.42
C ASP A 3 0.47 -10.85 -9.48
N LEU A 4 0.34 -9.71 -10.16
CA LEU A 4 1.47 -8.82 -10.51
C LEU A 4 2.36 -8.44 -9.32
N TYR A 5 1.76 -8.29 -8.14
CA TYR A 5 2.46 -7.90 -6.90
C TYR A 5 2.42 -9.00 -5.82
N ALA A 6 1.91 -10.19 -6.14
CA ALA A 6 1.73 -11.25 -5.16
C ALA A 6 3.06 -11.75 -4.57
N SER A 7 4.15 -11.68 -5.35
CA SER A 7 5.49 -12.05 -4.90
C SER A 7 6.19 -10.97 -4.08
N MET A 8 5.68 -9.73 -4.08
CA MET A 8 6.30 -8.65 -3.31
C MET A 8 6.13 -8.91 -1.83
N ASP A 9 7.18 -8.70 -1.05
CA ASP A 9 7.05 -8.68 0.41
C ASP A 9 6.36 -7.40 0.89
N ARG A 10 6.22 -7.26 2.21
CA ARG A 10 5.55 -6.11 2.83
C ARG A 10 6.33 -4.81 2.63
N TYR A 11 7.65 -4.87 2.63
CA TYR A 11 8.51 -3.70 2.43
C TYR A 11 8.46 -3.23 0.97
N GLU A 12 8.55 -4.15 0.02
CA GLU A 12 8.47 -3.86 -1.41
C GLU A 12 7.11 -3.27 -1.80
N LEU A 13 6.02 -3.82 -1.25
CA LEU A 13 4.68 -3.28 -1.46
C LEU A 13 4.55 -1.86 -0.87
N GLY A 14 5.08 -1.63 0.34
CA GLY A 14 5.12 -0.30 0.96
C GLY A 14 5.89 0.70 0.13
N LYS A 15 7.04 0.30 -0.41
CA LYS A 15 7.88 1.13 -1.29
C LYS A 15 7.15 1.50 -2.58
N LEU A 16 6.51 0.53 -3.23
CA LEU A 16 5.73 0.79 -4.45
C LEU A 16 4.55 1.72 -4.16
N LEU A 17 3.80 1.47 -3.08
CA LEU A 17 2.69 2.32 -2.67
C LEU A 17 3.13 3.77 -2.39
N GLY A 18 4.28 3.95 -1.71
CA GLY A 18 4.85 5.28 -1.45
C GLY A 18 5.27 6.01 -2.72
N ASN A 19 5.79 5.30 -3.72
CA ASN A 19 6.16 5.86 -5.02
C ASN A 19 4.92 6.30 -5.82
N GLU A 20 3.84 5.53 -5.76
CA GLU A 20 2.59 5.82 -6.49
C GLU A 20 1.59 6.67 -5.70
N PHE A 21 1.97 7.17 -4.52
CA PHE A 21 1.05 7.87 -3.61
C PHE A 21 0.30 9.03 -4.28
N ASP A 22 1.00 9.95 -4.96
CA ASP A 22 0.34 11.12 -5.60
C ASP A 22 -0.65 10.69 -6.70
N ARG A 23 -0.41 9.54 -7.34
CA ARG A 23 -1.31 8.98 -8.34
C ARG A 23 -2.57 8.43 -7.70
N LEU A 24 -2.44 7.79 -6.53
CA LEU A 24 -3.51 7.10 -5.81
C LEU A 24 -4.25 7.99 -4.79
N GLU A 25 -3.77 9.22 -4.57
CA GLU A 25 -4.33 10.19 -3.64
C GLU A 25 -5.85 10.37 -3.81
N ASP A 26 -6.56 10.36 -2.68
CA ASP A 26 -8.00 10.62 -2.66
C ASP A 26 -8.26 12.12 -2.94
N PRO A 27 -8.94 12.47 -4.05
CA PRO A 27 -9.19 13.86 -4.41
C PRO A 27 -10.03 14.62 -3.37
N GLU A 28 -10.86 13.92 -2.59
CA GLU A 28 -11.70 14.49 -1.54
C GLU A 28 -10.97 14.56 -0.18
N ASN A 29 -9.86 13.82 -0.03
CA ASN A 29 -9.04 13.77 1.18
C ASN A 29 -7.56 14.00 0.85
N ARG A 30 -7.24 15.22 0.39
CA ARG A 30 -5.87 15.58 0.01
C ARG A 30 -4.85 15.30 1.11
N GLY A 31 -3.72 14.75 0.73
CA GLY A 31 -2.65 14.28 1.60
C GLY A 31 -2.84 12.84 2.09
N PHE A 32 -3.92 12.15 1.72
CA PHE A 32 -4.22 10.81 2.20
C PHE A 32 -4.59 9.85 1.07
N LEU A 33 -4.27 8.57 1.29
CA LEU A 33 -4.94 7.45 0.66
C LEU A 33 -6.06 7.00 1.60
N THR A 34 -7.27 6.86 1.08
CA THR A 34 -8.41 6.33 1.85
C THR A 34 -8.72 4.90 1.41
N VAL A 35 -9.08 4.06 2.37
CA VAL A 35 -9.47 2.65 2.12
C VAL A 35 -10.63 2.59 1.13
N GLU A 36 -11.57 3.53 1.26
CA GLU A 36 -12.71 3.67 0.36
C GLU A 36 -12.27 4.00 -1.08
N PHE A 37 -11.44 5.02 -1.28
CA PHE A 37 -11.01 5.43 -2.61
C PHE A 37 -10.13 4.37 -3.29
N LEU A 38 -9.26 3.70 -2.54
CA LEU A 38 -8.53 2.52 -3.04
C LEU A 38 -9.50 1.41 -3.49
N GLY A 39 -10.62 1.24 -2.80
CA GLY A 39 -11.69 0.32 -3.20
C GLY A 39 -12.30 0.72 -4.55
N TYR A 40 -12.59 2.01 -4.75
CA TYR A 40 -13.08 2.51 -6.04
C TYR A 40 -12.05 2.34 -7.16
N ILE A 41 -10.76 2.55 -6.89
CA ILE A 41 -9.69 2.30 -7.87
C ILE A 41 -9.67 0.81 -8.21
N ALA A 42 -9.63 -0.09 -7.22
CA ALA A 42 -9.60 -1.54 -7.43
C ALA A 42 -10.80 -2.07 -8.26
N MET A 43 -11.97 -1.43 -8.14
CA MET A 43 -13.17 -1.78 -8.92
C MET A 43 -13.26 -1.09 -10.28
N GLY A 44 -12.30 -0.22 -10.63
CA GLY A 44 -12.34 0.57 -11.86
C GLY A 44 -13.42 1.67 -11.85
N MET A 45 -13.87 2.08 -10.66
CA MET A 45 -14.93 3.08 -10.46
C MET A 45 -14.38 4.50 -10.21
N ALA A 46 -13.08 4.66 -9.99
CA ALA A 46 -12.42 5.95 -9.73
C ALA A 46 -12.10 6.78 -11.00
N GLY A 47 -12.77 6.48 -12.12
CA GLY A 47 -12.59 7.14 -13.42
C GLY A 47 -11.44 6.58 -14.28
N ASN A 48 -11.32 7.08 -15.50
CA ASN A 48 -10.47 6.50 -16.55
C ASN A 48 -8.98 6.86 -16.46
N LYS A 49 -8.56 7.57 -15.40
CA LYS A 49 -7.15 7.97 -15.22
C LYS A 49 -6.26 6.85 -14.69
N PHE A 50 -6.86 5.81 -14.12
CA PHE A 50 -6.16 4.69 -13.49
C PHE A 50 -5.96 3.53 -14.46
N THR A 51 -4.74 3.04 -14.54
CA THR A 51 -4.35 1.88 -15.33
C THR A 51 -4.77 0.58 -14.64
N SER A 52 -4.80 -0.54 -15.37
CA SER A 52 -5.03 -1.85 -14.75
C SER A 52 -4.01 -2.18 -13.65
N SER A 53 -2.76 -1.70 -13.78
CA SER A 53 -1.73 -1.87 -12.76
C SER A 53 -2.07 -1.10 -11.47
N ASP A 54 -2.67 0.08 -11.58
CA ASP A 54 -3.13 0.86 -10.42
C ASP A 54 -4.28 0.13 -9.70
N GLN A 55 -5.22 -0.46 -10.46
CA GLN A 55 -6.32 -1.24 -9.90
C GLN A 55 -5.81 -2.48 -9.15
N VAL A 56 -4.83 -3.18 -9.74
CA VAL A 56 -4.21 -4.35 -9.10
C VAL A 56 -3.40 -3.96 -7.86
N LEU A 57 -2.73 -2.80 -7.87
CA LEU A 57 -1.99 -2.30 -6.71
C LEU A 57 -2.94 -1.97 -5.56
N ALA A 58 -3.98 -1.18 -5.83
CA ALA A 58 -5.00 -0.84 -4.83
C ALA A 58 -5.66 -2.09 -4.25
N LEU A 59 -5.97 -3.08 -5.10
CA LEU A 59 -6.51 -4.35 -4.65
C LEU A 59 -5.53 -5.14 -3.78
N GLU A 60 -4.25 -5.20 -4.14
CA GLU A 60 -3.24 -5.94 -3.37
C GLU A 60 -3.06 -5.35 -1.97
N VAL A 61 -3.02 -4.01 -1.87
CA VAL A 61 -2.99 -3.28 -0.59
C VAL A 61 -4.18 -3.70 0.27
N LEU A 62 -5.40 -3.62 -0.27
CA LEU A 62 -6.64 -3.94 0.45
C LEU A 62 -6.76 -5.43 0.81
N LYS A 63 -6.31 -6.34 -0.06
CA LYS A 63 -6.34 -7.79 0.19
C LYS A 63 -5.44 -8.20 1.34
N ARG A 64 -4.29 -7.53 1.50
CA ARG A 64 -3.37 -7.77 2.61
C ARG A 64 -3.86 -7.04 3.85
N GLY A 65 -4.90 -7.56 4.49
CA GLY A 65 -5.55 -6.91 5.63
C GLY A 65 -4.59 -6.50 6.76
N GLY A 66 -3.54 -7.29 7.02
CA GLY A 66 -2.50 -6.94 7.99
C GLY A 66 -1.59 -5.77 7.56
N PHE A 67 -1.35 -5.60 6.25
CA PHE A 67 -0.58 -4.47 5.71
C PHE A 67 -1.40 -3.17 5.82
N THR A 68 -2.62 -3.16 5.28
CA THR A 68 -3.50 -1.97 5.35
C THR A 68 -3.80 -1.58 6.79
N ALA A 69 -4.08 -2.54 7.67
CA ALA A 69 -4.36 -2.27 9.08
C ALA A 69 -3.17 -1.71 9.87
N SER A 70 -1.93 -1.89 9.39
CA SER A 70 -0.75 -1.28 10.01
C SER A 70 -0.49 0.13 9.52
N LEU A 71 -1.01 0.50 8.34
CA LEU A 71 -0.93 1.86 7.80
C LEU A 71 -2.07 2.74 8.34
N ASP A 72 -3.27 2.19 8.42
CA ASP A 72 -4.49 2.86 8.90
C ASP A 72 -4.56 2.86 10.44
N LEU A 73 -3.63 3.56 11.09
CA LEU A 73 -3.61 3.76 12.53
C LEU A 73 -3.39 5.24 12.85
N ASP A 74 -4.29 5.83 13.62
CA ASP A 74 -4.11 7.18 14.14
C ASP A 74 -3.15 7.22 15.35
N ASP A 75 -2.96 8.41 15.94
CA ASP A 75 -2.10 8.62 17.11
C ASP A 75 -2.51 7.79 18.36
N LYS A 76 -3.72 7.24 18.37
CA LYS A 76 -4.24 6.37 19.44
C LYS A 76 -4.14 4.88 19.08
N GLY A 77 -3.66 4.55 17.89
CA GLY A 77 -3.66 3.19 17.37
C GLY A 77 -5.03 2.71 16.91
N GLU A 78 -5.95 3.64 16.60
CA GLU A 78 -7.29 3.33 16.10
C GLU A 78 -7.34 3.50 14.57
N ARG A 79 -8.14 2.67 13.89
CA ARG A 79 -8.35 2.78 12.45
C ARG A 79 -9.30 3.92 12.13
N ASN A 80 -8.93 4.75 11.17
CA ASN A 80 -9.74 5.90 10.75
C ASN A 80 -10.06 5.88 9.24
N GLY A 81 -9.67 4.82 8.53
CA GLY A 81 -9.94 4.59 7.12
C GLY A 81 -8.99 5.31 6.15
N LYS A 82 -7.90 5.91 6.65
CA LYS A 82 -6.97 6.68 5.83
C LYS A 82 -5.54 6.62 6.35
N PHE A 83 -4.59 6.84 5.47
CA PHE A 83 -3.16 6.87 5.80
C PHE A 83 -2.41 7.77 4.82
N ASP A 84 -1.32 8.36 5.28
CA ASP A 84 -0.51 9.30 4.52
C ASP A 84 0.89 8.76 4.18
N ARG A 85 1.74 9.63 3.63
CA ARG A 85 3.12 9.29 3.27
C ARG A 85 3.99 8.96 4.49
N GLN A 86 3.74 9.59 5.63
CA GLN A 86 4.48 9.37 6.85
C GLN A 86 4.13 7.99 7.43
N ASP A 87 2.87 7.58 7.37
CA ASP A 87 2.43 6.24 7.80
C ASP A 87 3.13 5.14 6.98
N ILE A 88 3.16 5.30 5.65
CA ILE A 88 3.85 4.37 4.75
C ILE A 88 5.35 4.31 5.06
N ARG A 89 5.98 5.47 5.28
CA ARG A 89 7.41 5.52 5.62
C ARG A 89 7.70 4.84 6.95
N ALA A 90 6.90 5.12 7.99
CA ALA A 90 7.06 4.51 9.30
C ALA A 90 6.90 2.99 9.23
N TYR A 91 5.94 2.51 8.44
CA TYR A 91 5.76 1.09 8.17
C TYR A 91 6.98 0.47 7.48
N MET A 92 7.49 1.12 6.43
CA MET A 92 8.69 0.65 5.73
C MET A 92 9.92 0.60 6.64
N ASP A 93 10.12 1.61 7.49
CA ASP A 93 11.22 1.64 8.45
C ASP A 93 11.12 0.47 9.45
N ALA A 94 9.90 0.10 9.87
CA ALA A 94 9.66 -1.05 10.74
C ALA A 94 9.93 -2.40 10.03
N MET A 95 9.62 -2.51 8.74
CA MET A 95 9.77 -3.73 7.95
C MET A 95 11.16 -3.92 7.34
N LEU A 96 12.02 -2.89 7.33
CA LEU A 96 13.33 -2.92 6.69
C LEU A 96 14.19 -4.11 7.14
N ARG A 97 14.22 -4.40 8.45
CA ARG A 97 15.01 -5.53 8.98
C ARG A 97 14.49 -6.88 8.49
N GLU A 98 13.17 -7.03 8.36
CA GLU A 98 12.57 -8.27 7.84
C GLU A 98 12.92 -8.47 6.36
N HIS A 99 12.92 -7.38 5.59
CA HIS A 99 13.32 -7.37 4.19
C HIS A 99 14.79 -7.77 4.04
N GLU A 100 15.71 -7.15 4.80
CA GLU A 100 17.15 -7.46 4.76
C GLU A 100 17.46 -8.93 5.08
N VAL A 101 16.75 -9.53 6.05
CA VAL A 101 16.91 -10.95 6.39
C VAL A 101 16.44 -11.85 5.23
N THR A 102 15.33 -11.48 4.61
CA THR A 102 14.75 -12.24 3.49
C THR A 102 15.66 -12.21 2.27
N THR A 103 16.21 -11.04 1.92
CA THR A 103 17.10 -10.88 0.77
C THR A 103 18.48 -11.48 1.00
N ALA A 104 19.07 -11.32 2.20
CA ALA A 104 20.37 -11.90 2.52
C ALA A 104 20.36 -13.44 2.53
N GLY A 105 19.23 -14.05 2.89
CA GLY A 105 19.05 -15.51 2.82
C GLY A 105 18.85 -16.05 1.40
N ALA A 106 18.43 -15.20 0.46
CA ALA A 106 18.24 -15.56 -0.95
C ALA A 106 19.57 -15.61 -1.72
N ASP A 107 20.54 -14.76 -1.36
CA ASP A 107 21.88 -14.70 -1.99
C ASP A 107 22.85 -15.80 -1.50
N ALA A 108 22.49 -16.58 -0.47
CA ALA A 108 23.34 -17.60 0.14
C ALA A 108 23.10 -19.03 -0.40
N ARG A 109 22.41 -19.18 -1.54
CA ARG A 109 22.08 -20.48 -2.15
C ARG A 109 22.53 -20.60 -3.60
#